data_AF-A0A3C1ZE16-F1
#
_entry.id   AF-A0A3C1ZE16-F1
#
_cell.length_a   1.000
_cell.length_b   1.000
_cell.length_c   1.000
_cell.angle_alpha   90.00
_cell.angle_beta   90.00
_cell.angle_gamma   90.00
#
_symmetry.space_group_name_H-M   'P 1'
#
loop_
_entity.id
_entity.type
_entity.pdbx_description
1 polymer ?
#
loop_
_entity_poly.entity_id
_entity_poly.type
_entity_poly.pdbx_seq_one_letter_code
_entity_poly.pdbx_strand_id
1 'polypeptide(L)'
;NATTNGEGIEVRVRLNTAGLGRDLGIEMVLYQDVDGESRFVEALPFKVVAEEGDVLTYELCAAVRYSGVFRYGFRVFPWNNNLPHRQDFAYLKWI
;
A
#
# COMPACT_ATOMS: atom_id res chain seq x y z
N ASN A 1 5.40 2.77 -15.04
CA ASN A 1 4.43 1.72 -15.44
C ASN A 1 3.09 2.37 -15.71
N ALA A 2 2.55 2.22 -16.92
CA ALA A 2 1.22 2.69 -17.30
C ALA A 2 0.38 1.47 -17.69
N THR A 3 -0.80 1.32 -17.09
CA THR A 3 -1.73 0.21 -17.32
C THR A 3 -2.97 0.70 -18.06
N THR A 4 -3.43 -0.07 -19.05
CA THR A 4 -4.56 0.24 -19.93
C THR A 4 -5.88 -0.24 -19.29
N ASN A 5 -6.96 0.54 -19.49
CA ASN A 5 -8.28 0.40 -18.89
C ASN A 5 -8.86 -1.03 -18.83
N GLY A 6 -9.31 -1.45 -17.64
CA GLY A 6 -10.26 -2.56 -17.45
C GLY A 6 -9.74 -3.77 -16.67
N GLU A 7 -8.43 -4.00 -16.64
CA GLU A 7 -7.86 -5.09 -15.85
C GLU A 7 -7.65 -4.66 -14.40
N GLY A 8 -8.09 -5.48 -13.45
CA GLY A 8 -7.80 -5.28 -12.04
C GLY A 8 -6.28 -5.30 -11.80
N ILE A 9 -5.81 -4.41 -10.94
CA ILE A 9 -4.43 -4.43 -10.47
C ILE A 9 -4.36 -5.45 -9.34
N GLU A 10 -3.59 -6.50 -9.54
CA GLU A 10 -3.18 -7.44 -8.49
C GLU A 10 -1.71 -7.20 -8.16
N VAL A 11 -1.42 -6.86 -6.91
CA VAL A 11 -0.05 -6.66 -6.41
C VAL A 11 0.18 -7.58 -5.24
N ARG A 12 1.29 -8.33 -5.27
CA ARG A 12 1.79 -9.10 -4.14
C ARG A 12 3.15 -8.61 -3.69
N VAL A 13 3.31 -8.40 -2.39
CA VAL A 13 4.58 -8.00 -1.76
C VAL A 13 4.95 -9.04 -0.72
N ARG A 14 6.17 -9.60 -0.83
CA ARG A 14 6.77 -10.41 0.24
C ARG A 14 7.73 -9.52 1.03
N LEU A 15 7.46 -9.36 2.32
CA LEU A 15 8.27 -8.53 3.20
C LEU A 15 8.75 -9.37 4.38
N ASN A 16 10.06 -9.36 4.61
CA ASN A 16 10.62 -9.81 5.89
C ASN A 16 10.39 -8.72 6.93
N THR A 17 9.58 -9.03 7.93
CA THR A 17 9.14 -8.12 9.00
C THR A 17 10.12 -8.06 10.17
N ALA A 18 11.22 -8.84 10.12
CA ALA A 18 12.26 -8.88 11.14
C ALA A 18 11.70 -9.05 12.57
N GLY A 19 10.72 -9.93 12.73
CA GLY A 19 10.06 -10.23 14.01
C GLY A 19 8.89 -9.30 14.38
N LEU A 20 8.57 -8.27 13.58
CA LEU A 20 7.42 -7.40 13.82
C LEU A 20 6.09 -8.02 13.36
N GLY A 21 6.13 -9.05 12.52
CA GLY A 21 4.94 -9.76 12.06
C GLY A 21 3.88 -8.82 11.48
N ARG A 22 2.65 -8.93 12.01
CA ARG A 22 1.47 -8.16 11.56
C ARG A 22 1.41 -6.72 12.10
N ASP A 23 2.42 -6.29 12.84
CA ASP A 23 2.55 -4.90 13.28
C ASP A 23 3.11 -4.01 12.17
N LEU A 24 3.31 -4.53 10.95
CA LEU A 24 3.60 -3.77 9.74
C LEU A 24 2.44 -3.85 8.75
N GLY A 25 2.04 -2.70 8.22
CA GLY A 25 1.10 -2.56 7.12
C GLY A 25 1.80 -2.11 5.84
N ILE A 26 1.21 -2.46 4.69
CA ILE A 26 1.61 -1.95 3.38
C ILE A 26 0.38 -1.31 2.74
N GLU A 27 0.56 -0.16 2.10
CA GLU A 27 -0.49 0.47 1.30
C GLU A 27 0.04 1.03 -0.02
N MET A 28 -0.83 1.03 -1.03
CA MET A 28 -0.59 1.71 -2.30
C MET A 28 -1.16 3.11 -2.22
N VAL A 29 -0.32 4.13 -2.36
CA VAL A 29 -0.71 5.53 -2.34
C VAL A 29 -0.87 6.02 -3.76
N LEU A 30 -2.06 6.50 -4.10
CA LEU A 30 -2.43 6.98 -5.42
C LEU A 30 -2.46 8.51 -5.47
N TYR A 31 -1.83 9.07 -6.49
CA TYR A 31 -1.90 10.48 -6.86
C TYR A 31 -2.38 10.62 -8.30
N GLN A 32 -3.17 11.64 -8.57
CA GLN A 32 -3.61 12.01 -9.91
C GLN A 32 -3.01 13.37 -10.28
N ASP A 33 -2.48 13.48 -11.50
CA ASP A 33 -2.08 14.78 -12.02
C ASP A 33 -3.32 15.48 -12.63
N VAL A 34 -3.71 16.61 -12.05
CA VAL A 34 -4.82 17.46 -12.53
C VAL A 34 -4.27 18.88 -12.69
N ASP A 35 -4.35 19.43 -13.90
CA ASP A 35 -3.88 20.79 -14.23
C ASP A 35 -2.41 21.08 -13.85
N GLY A 36 -1.55 20.05 -13.91
CA GLY A 36 -0.14 20.15 -13.56
C GLY A 36 0.17 19.98 -12.06
N GLU A 37 -0.85 19.76 -11.22
CA GLU A 37 -0.70 19.49 -9.79
C GLU A 37 -0.97 18.01 -9.47
N SER A 38 -0.08 17.37 -8.72
CA SER A 38 -0.31 16.03 -8.19
C SER A 38 -1.20 16.09 -6.95
N ARG A 39 -2.41 15.52 -7.01
CA ARG A 39 -3.37 15.46 -5.91
C ARG A 39 -3.48 14.06 -5.35
N PHE A 40 -3.48 13.94 -4.02
CA PHE A 40 -3.73 12.67 -3.36
C PHE A 40 -5.15 12.18 -3.69
N VAL A 41 -5.26 10.93 -4.11
CA VAL A 41 -6.54 10.28 -4.43
C VAL A 41 -6.96 9.42 -3.25
N GLU A 42 -6.17 8.39 -2.96
CA GLU A 42 -6.44 7.46 -1.86
C GLU A 42 -5.19 6.67 -1.47
N ALA A 43 -5.26 5.99 -0.33
CA ALA A 43 -4.31 4.98 0.07
C ALA A 43 -5.05 3.65 0.25
N LEU A 44 -4.65 2.63 -0.52
CA LEU A 44 -5.28 1.32 -0.55
C LEU A 44 -4.46 0.34 0.30
N PRO A 45 -4.99 -0.14 1.44
CA PRO A 45 -4.28 -1.07 2.30
C PRO A 45 -4.22 -2.47 1.68
N PHE A 46 -3.08 -3.13 1.83
CA PHE A 46 -2.91 -4.53 1.47
C PHE A 46 -3.44 -5.43 2.59
N LYS A 47 -3.82 -6.65 2.23
CA LYS A 47 -4.19 -7.71 3.17
C LYS A 47 -3.04 -8.70 3.30
N VAL A 48 -2.77 -9.19 4.51
CA VAL A 48 -1.85 -10.32 4.71
C VAL A 48 -2.57 -11.61 4.27
N VAL A 49 -2.01 -12.33 3.31
CA VAL A 49 -2.56 -13.58 2.75
C VAL A 49 -1.75 -14.82 3.11
N ALA A 50 -0.48 -14.66 3.51
CA ALA A 50 0.37 -15.74 4.00
C ALA A 50 1.42 -15.23 4.99
N GLU A 51 1.89 -16.13 5.87
CA GLU A 51 2.84 -15.84 6.94
C GLU A 51 3.75 -17.05 7.14
N GLU A 52 5.06 -16.88 6.89
CA GLU A 52 6.10 -17.90 6.94
C GLU A 52 7.26 -17.40 7.80
N GLY A 53 7.18 -17.66 9.12
CA GLY A 53 8.12 -17.07 10.07
C GLY A 53 8.04 -15.55 10.04
N ASP A 54 9.17 -14.87 9.83
CA ASP A 54 9.21 -13.40 9.74
C ASP A 54 8.77 -12.84 8.39
N VAL A 55 8.51 -13.69 7.38
CA VAL A 55 8.13 -13.25 6.04
C VAL A 55 6.61 -13.27 5.88
N LEU A 56 6.02 -12.10 5.67
CA LEU A 56 4.59 -11.96 5.38
C LEU A 56 4.38 -11.66 3.89
N THR A 57 3.32 -12.22 3.33
CA THR A 57 2.85 -11.93 1.97
C THR A 57 1.62 -11.05 2.04
N TYR A 58 1.72 -9.87 1.43
CA TYR A 58 0.68 -8.85 1.34
C TYR A 58 0.10 -8.85 -0.06
N GLU A 59 -1.22 -8.79 -0.19
CA GLU A 59 -1.93 -8.74 -1.46
C GLU A 59 -2.90 -7.56 -1.53
N LEU A 60 -2.91 -6.90 -2.68
CA LEU A 60 -3.90 -5.89 -3.06
C LEU A 60 -4.51 -6.27 -4.40
N CYS A 61 -5.84 -6.47 -4.40
CA CYS A 61 -6.65 -6.61 -5.61
C CYS A 61 -7.52 -5.36 -5.75
N ALA A 62 -7.11 -4.43 -6.59
CA ALA A 62 -7.80 -3.17 -6.82
C ALA A 62 -8.40 -3.15 -8.23
N ALA A 63 -9.70 -2.87 -8.35
CA ALA A 63 -10.28 -2.57 -9.65
C ALA A 63 -9.79 -1.21 -10.12
N VAL A 64 -9.32 -1.11 -11.37
CA VAL A 64 -8.98 0.18 -11.97
C VAL A 64 -10.29 0.94 -12.23
N ARG A 65 -10.70 1.73 -11.23
CA ARG A 65 -11.87 2.62 -11.29
C ARG A 65 -11.50 4.03 -11.73
N TYR A 66 -10.21 4.29 -11.92
CA TYR A 66 -9.65 5.61 -12.09
C TYR A 66 -9.31 5.85 -13.55
N SER A 67 -9.95 6.83 -14.17
CA SER A 67 -9.67 7.29 -15.53
C SER A 67 -8.68 8.45 -15.52
N GLY A 68 -7.68 8.42 -16.40
CA GLY A 68 -6.62 9.43 -16.47
C GLY A 68 -5.23 8.89 -16.11
N VAL A 69 -4.28 9.81 -15.91
CA VAL A 69 -2.89 9.48 -15.56
C VAL A 69 -2.74 9.50 -14.04
N PHE A 70 -2.35 8.37 -13.48
CA PHE A 70 -2.08 8.22 -12.05
C PHE A 70 -0.62 7.90 -11.80
N ARG A 71 -0.10 8.43 -10.70
CA ARG A 71 1.16 8.02 -10.09
C ARG A 71 0.83 7.22 -8.84
N TYR A 72 1.55 6.14 -8.63
CA TYR A 72 1.38 5.34 -7.43
C TYR A 72 2.73 5.00 -6.82
N GLY A 73 2.74 4.78 -5.52
CA GLY A 73 3.89 4.26 -4.77
C GLY A 73 3.42 3.36 -3.65
N PHE A 74 4.29 2.47 -3.17
CA PHE A 74 4.00 1.61 -2.05
C PHE A 74 4.75 2.10 -0.82
N ARG A 75 4.12 2.02 0.35
CA ARG A 75 4.80 2.33 1.60
C ARG A 75 4.51 1.30 2.68
N VAL A 76 5.52 1.03 3.48
CA VAL A 76 5.45 0.21 4.70
C VAL A 76 5.36 1.13 5.90
N PHE A 77 4.50 0.81 6.85
CA PHE A 77 4.29 1.58 8.08
C PHE A 77 3.95 0.66 9.26
N PRO A 78 4.24 1.04 10.51
CA PRO A 78 3.84 0.30 11.68
C PRO A 78 2.34 0.48 11.95
N TRP A 79 1.70 -0.60 12.38
CA TRP A 79 0.29 -0.68 12.73
C TRP A 79 0.14 -1.33 14.10
N ASN A 80 -0.75 -0.78 14.94
CA ASN A 80 -1.07 -1.36 16.23
C ASN A 80 -2.53 -1.11 16.57
N ASN A 81 -3.30 -2.18 16.82
CA ASN A 81 -4.72 -2.09 17.15
C ASN A 81 -5.01 -1.34 18.46
N ASN A 82 -4.06 -1.32 19.40
CA ASN A 82 -4.17 -0.57 20.65
C ASN A 82 -3.92 0.94 20.47
N LEU A 83 -3.48 1.37 19.28
CA LEU A 83 -3.21 2.77 18.92
C LEU A 83 -4.03 3.17 17.68
N PRO A 84 -5.37 3.23 17.79
CA PRO A 84 -6.26 3.44 16.64
C PRO A 84 -6.07 4.78 15.91
N HIS A 85 -5.49 5.77 16.60
CA HIS A 85 -5.19 7.08 16.03
C HIS A 85 -3.77 7.20 15.45
N ARG A 86 -3.02 6.08 15.34
CA ARG A 86 -1.63 6.05 14.87
C ARG A 86 -0.74 7.03 15.67
N GLN A 87 -0.92 7.05 16.99
CA GLN A 87 -0.14 7.90 17.89
C GLN A 87 1.35 7.63 17.67
N ASP A 88 2.10 8.69 17.38
CA ASP A 88 3.19 8.73 16.41
C ASP A 88 4.23 7.60 16.50
N PHE A 89 4.21 6.70 15.52
CA PHE A 89 5.42 5.98 15.10
C PHE A 89 5.99 6.67 13.86
N ALA A 90 7.16 7.29 13.99
CA ALA A 90 7.85 7.97 12.89
C ALA A 90 8.58 7.01 11.92
N TYR A 91 7.99 5.84 11.63
CA TYR A 91 8.56 4.87 10.69
C TYR A 91 7.68 4.75 9.45
N LEU A 92 8.20 5.19 8.31
CA LEU A 92 7.55 5.07 7.01
C LEU A 92 8.63 4.83 5.96
N LYS A 93 8.47 3.76 5.17
CA LYS A 93 9.42 3.40 4.12
C LYS A 93 8.71 3.26 2.79
N TRP A 94 9.07 4.10 1.82
CA TRP A 94 8.65 3.93 0.42
C TRP A 94 9.49 2.83 -0.25
N ILE A 95 8.87 2.01 -1.09
CA ILE A 95 9.52 0.90 -1.82
C ILE A 95 9.15 0.90 -3.30
#